data_AF-A0A7G1G751-F1
#
_entry.id   AF-A0A7G1G751-F1
#
_cell.length_a   1.000
_cell.length_b   1.000
_cell.length_c   1.000
_cell.angle_alpha   90.00
_cell.angle_beta   90.00
_cell.angle_gamma   90.00
#
_symmetry.space_group_name_H-M   'P 1'
#
loop_
_entity.id
_entity.type
_entity.pdbx_description
1 polymer ?
#
loop_
_entity_poly.entity_id
_entity_poly.type
_entity_poly.pdbx_seq_one_letter_code
_entity_poly.pdbx_strand_id
1 'polypeptide(L)'
;MTKLEITLREMIKKTILLTIIEVSISFFIYKFNSFWILYGSIGTISALLLMSTDIKKMAFYKKIPNGYFVRYAIYAFILFTAALVSKIALILSFIGLINLKIVPFITNKNL
;
A
#
# COMPACT_ATOMS: atom_id res chain seq x y z
N MET A 1 -22.43 2.10 -5.86
CA MET A 1 -21.02 1.76 -5.59
C MET A 1 -20.60 0.72 -6.62
N THR A 2 -19.56 0.99 -7.40
CA THR A 2 -19.17 0.10 -8.52
C THR A 2 -18.46 -1.16 -8.02
N LYS A 3 -18.45 -2.24 -8.82
CA LYS A 3 -17.71 -3.50 -8.49
C LYS A 3 -16.26 -3.20 -8.10
N LEU A 4 -15.61 -2.28 -8.83
CA LEU A 4 -14.25 -1.80 -8.56
C LEU A 4 -14.10 -1.08 -7.20
N GLU A 5 -15.06 -0.24 -6.80
CA GLU A 5 -15.03 0.42 -5.48
C GLU A 5 -15.16 -0.58 -4.34
N ILE A 6 -15.98 -1.62 -4.52
CA ILE A 6 -16.13 -2.70 -3.54
C ILE A 6 -14.81 -3.46 -3.41
N THR A 7 -14.22 -3.87 -4.54
CA THR A 7 -12.91 -4.55 -4.56
C THR A 7 -11.84 -3.70 -3.89
N LEU A 8 -11.74 -2.41 -4.17
CA LEU A 8 -10.75 -1.52 -3.52
C LEU A 8 -10.95 -1.41 -2.01
N ARG A 9 -12.18 -1.37 -1.52
CA ARG A 9 -12.43 -1.38 -0.06
C ARG A 9 -12.03 -2.71 0.57
N GLU A 10 -12.28 -3.82 -0.11
CA GLU A 10 -11.81 -5.13 0.35
C GLU A 10 -10.28 -5.19 0.36
N MET A 11 -9.62 -4.66 -0.67
CA MET A 11 -8.17 -4.55 -0.72
C MET A 11 -7.63 -3.75 0.47
N ILE A 12 -8.23 -2.60 0.81
CA ILE A 12 -7.81 -1.82 1.99
C ILE A 12 -7.97 -2.64 3.26
N LYS A 13 -9.12 -3.32 3.46
CA LYS A 13 -9.34 -4.18 4.63
C LYS A 13 -8.30 -5.31 4.73
N LYS A 14 -8.00 -5.98 3.62
CA LYS A 14 -6.98 -7.04 3.56
C LYS A 14 -5.57 -6.50 3.78
N THR A 15 -5.27 -5.30 3.29
CA THR A 15 -4.00 -4.60 3.55
C THR A 15 -3.83 -4.36 5.04
N ILE A 16 -4.87 -3.86 5.73
CA ILE A 16 -4.85 -3.63 7.18
C ILE A 16 -4.61 -4.95 7.91
N LEU A 17 -5.34 -6.01 7.54
CA LEU A 17 -5.17 -7.34 8.14
C LEU A 17 -3.75 -7.89 7.96
N LEU A 18 -3.22 -7.84 6.73
CA LEU A 18 -1.84 -8.27 6.43
C LEU A 18 -0.82 -7.47 7.24
N THR A 19 -1.00 -6.16 7.30
CA THR A 19 -0.11 -5.26 8.05
C THR A 19 -0.08 -5.63 9.52
N ILE A 20 -1.22 -5.94 10.14
CA ILE A 20 -1.28 -6.38 11.54
C ILE A 20 -0.49 -7.69 11.72
N ILE A 21 -0.66 -8.64 10.80
CA ILE A 21 0.06 -9.92 10.84
C ILE A 21 1.57 -9.70 10.68
N GLU A 22 1.99 -8.92 9.69
CA GLU A 22 3.39 -8.62 9.39
C GLU A 22 4.09 -7.90 10.54
N VAL A 23 3.42 -6.90 11.14
CA VAL A 23 3.93 -6.18 12.32
C VAL A 23 4.05 -7.13 13.50
N SER A 24 3.04 -7.98 13.75
CA SER A 24 3.05 -8.93 14.87
C SER A 24 4.20 -9.93 14.74
N ILE A 25 4.39 -10.53 13.55
CA ILE A 25 5.49 -11.46 13.28
C ILE A 25 6.83 -10.74 13.40
N SER A 26 6.97 -9.57 12.78
CA SER A 26 8.22 -8.82 12.75
C SER A 26 8.59 -8.24 14.10
N PHE A 27 7.62 -8.03 15.01
CA PHE A 27 7.87 -7.53 16.36
C PHE A 27 8.74 -8.49 17.18
N PHE A 28 8.58 -9.81 17.02
CA PHE A 28 9.40 -10.80 17.73
C PHE A 28 10.88 -10.74 17.35
N ILE A 29 11.20 -10.28 16.13
CA ILE A 29 12.57 -10.25 15.59
C ILE A 29 13.17 -8.85 15.71
N TYR A 30 12.42 -7.83 15.27
CA TYR A 30 12.91 -6.46 15.10
C TYR A 30 12.41 -5.50 16.18
N LYS A 31 11.60 -5.96 17.14
CA LYS A 31 11.01 -5.15 18.24
C LYS A 31 10.31 -3.91 17.69
N PHE A 32 10.56 -2.73 18.26
CA PHE A 32 9.96 -1.46 17.85
C PHE A 32 10.26 -1.07 16.40
N ASN A 33 11.30 -1.61 15.77
CA ASN A 33 11.53 -1.34 14.34
C ASN A 33 10.43 -1.93 13.46
N SER A 34 9.68 -2.94 13.92
CA SER A 34 8.56 -3.50 13.14
C SER A 34 7.48 -2.48 12.77
N PHE A 35 7.38 -1.37 13.51
CA PHE A 35 6.46 -0.28 13.18
C PHE A 35 6.79 0.44 11.86
N TRP A 36 7.99 0.27 11.32
CA TRP A 36 8.32 0.74 9.97
C TRP A 36 7.50 0.04 8.87
N ILE A 37 6.94 -1.14 9.15
CA ILE A 37 5.97 -1.79 8.26
C ILE A 37 4.68 -0.96 8.19
N LEU A 38 4.20 -0.40 9.31
CA LEU A 38 3.04 0.50 9.30
C LEU A 38 3.28 1.70 8.38
N TYR A 39 4.49 2.28 8.44
CA TYR A 39 4.86 3.41 7.59
C TYR A 39 4.78 3.07 6.09
N GLY A 40 5.27 1.89 5.71
CA GLY A 40 5.11 1.35 4.35
C GLY A 40 3.63 1.12 3.98
N SER A 41 2.87 0.51 4.87
CA SER A 41 1.46 0.20 4.67
C SER A 41 0.56 1.45 4.56
N ILE A 42 0.92 2.56 5.21
CA ILE A 42 0.27 3.86 4.98
C ILE A 42 0.42 4.26 3.51
N GLY A 43 1.61 4.11 2.93
CA GLY A 43 1.85 4.31 1.49
C GLY A 43 0.96 3.45 0.60
N THR A 44 0.83 2.17 0.94
CA THR A 44 -0.06 1.23 0.24
C THR A 44 -1.52 1.70 0.28
N ILE A 45 -2.02 2.07 1.46
CA ILE A 45 -3.41 2.53 1.62
C ILE A 45 -3.64 3.84 0.86
N SER A 46 -2.75 4.82 0.99
CA SER A 46 -2.83 6.09 0.25
C SER A 46 -2.84 5.85 -1.26
N ALA A 47 -2.05 4.90 -1.75
CA ALA A 47 -2.04 4.53 -3.15
C ALA A 47 -3.35 3.88 -3.62
N LEU A 48 -3.94 2.99 -2.83
CA LEU A 48 -5.23 2.39 -3.15
C LEU A 48 -6.35 3.43 -3.20
N LEU A 49 -6.31 4.42 -2.29
CA LEU A 49 -7.25 5.56 -2.31
C LEU A 49 -7.06 6.42 -3.57
N LEU A 50 -5.82 6.74 -3.94
CA LEU A 50 -5.54 7.47 -5.18
C LEU A 50 -6.01 6.67 -6.40
N MET A 51 -5.78 5.36 -6.43
CA MET A 51 -6.25 4.48 -7.50
C MET A 51 -7.78 4.52 -7.65
N SER A 52 -8.52 4.57 -6.55
CA SER A 52 -9.98 4.76 -6.57
C SER A 52 -10.40 6.04 -7.30
N THR A 53 -9.71 7.15 -7.03
CA THR A 53 -9.99 8.44 -7.68
C THR A 53 -9.61 8.45 -9.15
N ASP A 54 -8.51 7.79 -9.51
CA ASP A 54 -8.04 7.67 -10.89
C ASP A 54 -8.98 6.81 -11.74
N ILE A 55 -9.48 5.68 -11.21
CA ILE A 55 -10.44 4.81 -11.90
C ILE A 55 -11.71 5.60 -12.26
N LYS A 56 -12.21 6.42 -11.33
CA LYS A 56 -13.37 7.28 -11.59
C LYS A 56 -13.09 8.26 -12.72
N LYS A 57 -11.92 8.91 -12.71
CA LYS A 57 -11.55 9.89 -13.74
C LYS A 57 -11.32 9.24 -15.11
N MET A 58 -10.71 8.06 -15.15
CA MET A 58 -10.48 7.31 -16.38
C MET A 58 -11.77 6.86 -17.06
N ALA A 59 -12.85 6.61 -16.30
CA ALA A 59 -14.16 6.33 -16.87
C ALA A 59 -14.73 7.50 -17.70
N PHE A 60 -14.29 8.74 -17.42
CA PHE A 60 -14.74 9.95 -18.13
C PHE A 60 -13.69 10.55 -19.07
N TYR A 61 -12.39 10.34 -18.81
CA TYR A 61 -11.28 10.94 -19.57
C TYR A 61 -10.21 9.90 -19.93
N LYS A 62 -9.85 9.77 -21.22
CA LYS A 62 -8.83 8.83 -21.74
C LYS A 62 -7.36 9.24 -21.45
N LYS A 63 -7.10 10.26 -20.62
CA LYS A 63 -5.73 10.70 -20.29
C LYS A 63 -5.21 9.95 -19.07
N ILE A 64 -3.89 9.76 -19.01
CA ILE A 64 -3.23 9.22 -17.82
C ILE A 64 -3.50 10.20 -16.66
N PRO A 65 -4.17 9.76 -15.59
CA PRO A 65 -4.46 10.63 -14.47
C PRO A 65 -3.18 10.88 -13.66
N ASN A 66 -2.99 12.13 -13.23
CA ASN A 66 -1.83 12.55 -12.44
C ASN A 66 -1.64 11.71 -11.16
N GLY A 67 -2.70 11.08 -10.64
CA GLY A 67 -2.64 10.18 -9.48
C GLY A 67 -1.71 9.00 -9.70
N TYR A 68 -1.44 8.58 -10.94
CA TYR A 68 -0.42 7.59 -11.26
C TYR A 68 0.97 8.04 -10.80
N PHE A 69 1.42 9.22 -11.22
CA PHE A 69 2.73 9.75 -10.84
C PHE A 69 2.83 10.04 -9.34
N VAL A 70 1.75 10.54 -8.73
CA VAL A 70 1.70 10.80 -7.29
C VAL A 70 1.91 9.52 -6.47
N ARG A 71 1.39 8.38 -6.91
CA ARG A 71 1.64 7.09 -6.23
C ARG A 71 3.13 6.74 -6.18
N TYR A 72 3.83 6.88 -7.30
CA TYR A 72 5.28 6.60 -7.33
C TYR A 72 6.08 7.60 -6.49
N ALA A 73 5.68 8.87 -6.50
CA ALA A 73 6.28 9.87 -5.62
C ALA A 73 6.09 9.51 -4.14
N ILE A 74 4.92 9.01 -3.74
CA ILE A 74 4.67 8.53 -2.37
C ILE A 74 5.58 7.36 -2.02
N TYR A 75 5.72 6.36 -2.90
CA TYR A 75 6.60 5.21 -2.63
C TYR A 75 8.06 5.63 -2.50
N ALA A 76 8.53 6.48 -3.42
CA ALA A 76 9.89 7.00 -3.39
C ALA A 76 10.14 7.78 -2.11
N PHE A 77 9.19 8.64 -1.70
CA PHE A 77 9.29 9.41 -0.46
C PHE A 77 9.37 8.50 0.77
N ILE A 78 8.47 7.52 0.89
CA ILE A 78 8.46 6.56 2.02
C ILE A 78 9.76 5.76 2.10
N LEU A 79 10.25 5.25 0.96
CA LEU A 79 11.50 4.49 0.95
C LEU A 79 12.70 5.39 1.25
N PHE A 80 12.71 6.62 0.72
CA PHE A 80 13.79 7.57 0.96
C PHE A 80 13.89 7.96 2.43
N THR A 81 12.78 8.34 3.07
CA THR A 81 12.76 8.70 4.50
C THR A 81 13.12 7.50 5.38
N ALA A 82 12.65 6.29 5.05
CA ALA A 82 13.03 5.09 5.76
C ALA A 82 14.53 4.76 5.62
N ALA A 83 15.10 4.97 4.42
CA ALA A 83 16.53 4.77 4.16
C ALA A 83 17.42 5.74 4.96
N LEU A 84 16.96 6.98 5.18
CA LEU A 84 17.67 7.95 6.02
C LEU A 84 17.75 7.52 7.49
N VAL A 85 16.81 6.70 7.96
CA VAL A 85 16.81 6.20 9.35
C VAL A 85 17.71 4.99 9.50
N SER A 86 17.47 3.92 8.72
CA SER A 86 18.35 2.73 8.74
C SER A 86 18.03 1.76 7.61
N LYS A 87 18.95 0.83 7.32
CA LYS A 87 18.71 -0.30 6.41
C LYS A 87 17.54 -1.17 6.85
N ILE A 88 17.36 -1.38 8.16
CA ILE A 88 16.25 -2.17 8.71
C ILE A 88 14.92 -1.46 8.46
N ALA A 89 14.85 -0.15 8.76
CA ALA A 89 13.66 0.66 8.49
C ALA A 89 13.27 0.62 7.00
N LEU A 90 14.24 0.78 6.09
CA LEU A 90 14.03 0.66 4.66
C LEU A 90 13.39 -0.68 4.26
N ILE A 91 13.96 -1.80 4.74
CA ILE A 91 13.45 -3.14 4.41
C ILE A 91 12.04 -3.34 4.96
N LEU A 92 11.78 -2.91 6.18
CA LEU A 92 10.47 -3.06 6.83
C LEU A 92 9.40 -2.18 6.16
N SER A 93 9.72 -0.94 5.79
CA SER A 93 8.81 -0.10 5.01
C SER A 93 8.58 -0.64 3.59
N PHE A 94 9.59 -1.25 2.98
CA PHE A 94 9.43 -1.92 1.70
C PHE A 94 8.47 -3.12 1.78
N ILE A 95 8.53 -3.92 2.86
CA ILE A 95 7.57 -5.00 3.12
C ILE A 95 6.14 -4.45 3.17
N GLY A 96 5.90 -3.37 3.93
CA GLY A 96 4.59 -2.74 4.00
C GLY A 96 4.08 -2.21 2.64
N LEU A 97 4.98 -1.72 1.78
CA LEU A 97 4.66 -1.29 0.40
C LEU A 97 4.35 -2.47 -0.54
N ILE A 98 5.00 -3.62 -0.35
CA ILE A 98 4.76 -4.82 -1.16
C ILE A 98 3.32 -5.30 -1.06
N ASN A 99 2.62 -5.03 0.05
CA ASN A 99 1.21 -5.36 0.20
C ASN A 99 0.34 -4.84 -0.95
N LEU A 100 0.69 -3.71 -1.56
CA LEU A 100 0.00 -3.20 -2.74
C LEU A 100 -0.05 -4.20 -3.90
N LYS A 101 1.02 -4.99 -4.07
CA LYS A 101 1.11 -6.01 -5.12
C LYS A 101 0.49 -7.34 -4.70
N ILE A 102 0.53 -7.69 -3.41
CA ILE A 102 0.01 -8.97 -2.90
C ILE A 102 -1.51 -8.95 -2.76
N VAL A 103 -2.05 -7.88 -2.20
CA VAL A 103 -3.47 -7.73 -1.86
C VAL A 103 -4.43 -7.97 -3.05
N PRO A 104 -4.14 -7.53 -4.30
CA PRO A 104 -4.98 -7.86 -5.45
C PRO A 104 -5.18 -9.38 -5.63
N PHE A 105 -4.13 -10.18 -5.47
CA PHE A 105 -4.18 -11.63 -5.65
C PHE A 105 -4.99 -12.32 -4.55
N ILE A 106 -4.88 -11.82 -3.32
CA ILE A 106 -5.66 -12.35 -2.18
C ILE A 106 -7.11 -11.86 -2.25
N THR A 107 -7.37 -10.69 -2.85
CA THR A 107 -8.72 -10.13 -3.01
C THR A 107 -9.53 -10.83 -4.09
N ASN A 108 -8.88 -11.47 -5.06
CA ASN A 108 -9.56 -12.19 -6.13
C ASN A 108 -10.31 -13.43 -5.63
N LYS A 109 -11.56 -13.22 -5.23
CA LYS A 109 -12.63 -14.22 -5.24
C LYS A 109 -13.54 -13.86 -6.42
N ASN A 110 -13.33 -14.55 -7.54
CA ASN A 110 -14.13 -14.52 -8.78
C ASN A 110 -13.96 -13.26 -9.67
N LEU A 111 -12.97 -13.33 -10.59
CA LEU A 111 -13.14 -12.76 -11.92
C LEU A 111 -14.19 -13.59 -12.68
#